data_AF-M1JKN3-F1
#
_entry.id   AF-M1JKN3-F1
#
_cell.length_a   1.000
_cell.length_b   1.000
_cell.length_c   1.000
_cell.angle_alpha   90.00
_cell.angle_beta   90.00
_cell.angle_gamma   90.00
#
_symmetry.space_group_name_H-M   'P 1'
#
loop_
_entity.id
_entity.type
_entity.pdbx_description
1 polymer ?
#
loop_
_entity_poly.entity_id
_entity_poly.type
_entity_poly.pdbx_seq_one_letter_code
_entity_poly.pdbx_strand_id
1 'polypeptide(L)'
;MPWPYVSGRMWCKINPSFTSSFSAASDLSADFCQSLCMIIRIASTANVPGAEVISDLQRTYVIHPERRYVLHFTNGDVTLRAFKELFLLNKEVLFYVANFEFFLCKMSLFKHCRFEFVRYPDDTRDERVENYRNIEKRLGGKYTSRGVELSFAPDVFASIRSSLLNPELYLSKGNLSTVIYKELTRRLGYEDLKRLAKDAVGTSKEEEAFDEDFDKHLKSLVFTGLVKMKDGLFHRWSC
;
A
#
# COMPACT_ATOMS: atom_id res chain seq x y z
N MET A 1 24.36 -18.89 -32.44
CA MET A 1 23.67 -20.13 -31.99
C MET A 1 23.80 -20.23 -30.48
N PRO A 2 22.78 -20.72 -29.78
CA PRO A 2 22.13 -20.02 -28.66
C PRO A 2 22.89 -20.14 -27.33
N TRP A 3 22.91 -19.04 -26.56
CA TRP A 3 23.28 -19.04 -25.14
C TRP A 3 22.03 -19.30 -24.28
N PRO A 4 22.19 -19.94 -23.11
CA PRO A 4 21.15 -20.75 -22.49
C PRO A 4 20.15 -19.92 -21.68
N TYR A 5 18.92 -20.44 -21.68
CA TYR A 5 17.88 -20.12 -20.71
C TYR A 5 18.44 -20.18 -19.28
N VAL A 6 18.64 -19.03 -18.64
CA VAL A 6 18.71 -18.96 -17.18
C VAL A 6 17.28 -18.79 -16.69
N SER A 7 16.66 -19.92 -16.35
CA SER A 7 15.37 -19.96 -15.68
C SER A 7 15.44 -19.11 -14.40
N GLY A 8 14.62 -18.06 -14.33
CA GLY A 8 14.45 -17.23 -13.15
C GLY A 8 13.85 -18.04 -12.00
N ARG A 9 14.71 -18.67 -11.18
CA ARG A 9 14.43 -18.93 -9.78
C ARG A 9 15.02 -17.79 -8.96
N MET A 10 14.27 -16.70 -8.79
CA MET A 10 14.46 -15.81 -7.64
C MET A 10 13.32 -16.09 -6.66
N TRP A 11 13.42 -17.27 -6.05
CA TRP A 11 12.58 -17.64 -4.93
C TRP A 11 13.07 -16.91 -3.68
N CYS A 12 12.11 -16.37 -2.94
CA CYS A 12 12.13 -16.04 -1.52
C CYS A 12 13.40 -16.48 -0.77
N LYS A 13 14.27 -15.52 -0.42
CA LYS A 13 15.10 -15.67 0.77
C LYS A 13 14.21 -15.40 1.98
N ILE A 14 13.63 -16.46 2.51
CA ILE A 14 12.99 -16.46 3.83
C ILE A 14 14.08 -16.22 4.87
N ASN A 15 13.85 -15.26 5.75
CA ASN A 15 14.78 -14.88 6.81
C ASN A 15 14.91 -16.06 7.82
N PRO A 16 16.10 -16.60 8.12
CA PRO A 16 16.27 -17.80 8.96
C PRO A 16 15.93 -17.61 10.44
N SER A 17 15.58 -16.40 10.89
CA SER A 17 15.27 -16.11 12.29
C SER A 17 13.88 -16.58 12.75
N PHE A 18 13.14 -17.32 11.93
CA PHE A 18 11.79 -17.82 12.23
C PHE A 18 11.68 -19.35 12.37
N THR A 19 12.80 -20.09 12.45
CA THR A 19 12.77 -21.56 12.53
C THR A 19 12.65 -22.13 13.93
N SER A 20 12.55 -21.33 15.00
CA SER A 20 12.49 -21.88 16.36
C SER A 20 11.10 -22.34 16.83
N SER A 21 10.04 -22.19 16.02
CA SER A 21 8.69 -22.67 16.38
C SER A 21 7.94 -23.42 15.27
N PHE A 22 8.59 -23.70 14.14
CA PHE A 22 8.05 -24.55 13.08
C PHE A 22 8.83 -25.86 13.00
N SER A 23 8.59 -26.77 13.95
CA SER A 23 9.03 -28.17 13.86
C SER A 23 7.85 -29.07 13.49
N ALA A 24 7.27 -28.85 12.31
CA ALA A 24 6.48 -29.82 11.54
C ALA A 24 5.71 -29.08 10.43
N ALA A 25 6.32 -28.96 9.24
CA ALA A 25 5.63 -28.85 7.95
C ALA A 25 6.67 -28.45 6.89
N SER A 26 7.51 -29.41 6.50
CA SER A 26 8.50 -29.24 5.43
C SER A 26 7.96 -29.53 4.03
N ASP A 27 6.63 -29.56 3.82
CA ASP A 27 6.03 -29.97 2.54
C ASP A 27 4.75 -29.20 2.18
N LEU A 28 4.76 -27.86 2.27
CA LEU A 28 3.71 -27.04 1.65
C LEU A 28 4.27 -26.36 0.40
N SER A 29 4.00 -27.01 -0.73
CA SER A 29 4.44 -26.68 -2.08
C SER A 29 3.92 -25.33 -2.58
N ALA A 30 4.54 -24.85 -3.65
CA ALA A 30 4.25 -23.65 -4.42
C ALA A 30 2.77 -23.41 -4.76
N ASP A 31 1.93 -24.45 -4.69
CA ASP A 31 0.51 -24.41 -5.04
C ASP A 31 -0.35 -23.67 -4.00
N PHE A 32 0.10 -23.57 -2.75
CA PHE A 32 -0.62 -22.80 -1.72
C PHE A 32 -0.57 -21.29 -1.99
N CYS A 33 0.49 -20.80 -2.64
CA CYS A 33 0.67 -19.38 -2.97
C CYS A 33 -0.15 -18.92 -4.20
N GLN A 34 -0.60 -19.83 -5.07
CA GLN A 34 -1.35 -19.46 -6.28
C GLN A 34 -2.88 -19.35 -6.07
N SER A 35 -3.45 -19.91 -4.98
CA SER A 35 -4.91 -19.97 -4.81
C SER A 35 -5.53 -18.92 -3.86
N LEU A 36 -4.72 -18.16 -3.12
CA LEU A 36 -5.21 -17.18 -2.14
C LEU A 36 -4.62 -15.78 -2.39
N CYS A 37 -5.02 -15.15 -3.49
CA CYS A 37 -4.87 -13.69 -3.60
C CYS A 37 -5.94 -13.04 -2.71
N MET A 38 -5.72 -13.08 -1.39
CA MET A 38 -6.67 -12.58 -0.41
C MET A 38 -6.79 -11.06 -0.55
N ILE A 39 -8.04 -10.58 -0.59
CA ILE A 39 -8.36 -9.17 -0.64
C ILE A 39 -8.55 -8.68 0.80
N ILE A 40 -7.66 -7.80 1.24
CA ILE A 40 -7.76 -7.08 2.50
C ILE A 40 -8.60 -5.84 2.24
N ARG A 41 -9.74 -5.73 2.93
CA ARG A 41 -10.63 -4.58 2.77
C ARG A 41 -10.34 -3.52 3.81
N ILE A 42 -10.22 -2.27 3.39
CA ILE A 42 -9.95 -1.13 4.25
C ILE A 42 -11.24 -0.30 4.32
N ALA A 43 -11.91 -0.39 5.46
CA ALA A 43 -13.15 0.28 5.75
C ALA A 43 -12.91 1.77 6.05
N SER A 44 -13.83 2.63 5.60
CA SER A 44 -13.80 4.07 5.90
C SER A 44 -14.10 4.41 7.36
N THR A 45 -14.71 3.48 8.12
CA THR A 45 -15.07 3.66 9.53
C THR A 45 -14.94 2.34 10.29
N ALA A 46 -14.75 2.41 11.60
CA ALA A 46 -14.79 1.25 12.49
C ALA A 46 -16.22 0.73 12.70
N ASN A 47 -17.24 1.57 12.49
CA ASN A 47 -18.65 1.28 12.74
C ASN A 47 -19.30 0.56 11.55
N VAL A 48 -18.81 -0.63 11.20
CA VAL A 48 -19.40 -1.43 10.12
C VAL A 48 -20.62 -2.21 10.64
N PRO A 49 -21.81 -2.08 10.00
CA PRO A 49 -23.01 -2.79 10.44
C PRO A 49 -22.82 -4.30 10.52
N GLY A 50 -23.16 -4.88 11.67
CA GLY A 50 -23.07 -6.33 11.91
C GLY A 50 -21.65 -6.88 12.06
N ALA A 51 -20.64 -6.01 12.22
CA ALA A 51 -19.27 -6.43 12.49
C ALA A 51 -18.83 -6.00 13.90
N GLU A 52 -18.07 -6.87 14.57
CA GLU A 52 -17.47 -6.56 15.87
C GLU A 52 -16.10 -5.91 15.70
N VAL A 53 -15.78 -4.96 16.55
CA VAL A 53 -14.51 -4.23 16.48
C VAL A 53 -13.47 -4.86 17.39
N ILE A 54 -12.35 -5.26 16.79
CA ILE A 54 -11.13 -5.64 17.52
C ILE A 54 -10.13 -4.50 17.38
N SER A 55 -9.66 -3.96 18.50
CA SER A 55 -8.75 -2.80 18.53
C SER A 55 -7.45 -3.13 19.25
N ASP A 56 -6.36 -2.48 18.84
CA ASP A 56 -5.06 -2.52 19.53
C ASP A 56 -5.11 -2.04 20.99
N LEU A 57 -6.17 -1.34 21.40
CA LEU A 57 -6.36 -0.94 22.80
C LEU A 57 -6.93 -2.08 23.68
N GLN A 58 -7.43 -3.16 23.09
CA GLN A 58 -8.00 -4.29 23.82
C GLN A 58 -6.89 -5.24 24.29
N ARG A 59 -6.97 -5.71 25.54
CA ARG A 59 -5.98 -6.67 26.08
C ARG A 59 -6.21 -8.11 25.60
N THR A 60 -7.46 -8.48 25.34
CA THR A 60 -7.85 -9.83 24.89
C THR A 60 -8.96 -9.73 23.85
N TYR A 61 -8.98 -10.69 22.94
CA TYR A 61 -10.04 -10.89 21.96
C TYR A 61 -10.29 -12.39 21.78
N VAL A 62 -11.50 -12.74 21.35
CA VAL A 62 -11.86 -14.11 20.97
C VAL A 62 -12.52 -14.05 19.61
N ILE A 63 -12.00 -14.81 18.65
CA ILE A 63 -12.56 -14.89 17.30
C ILE A 63 -13.58 -16.02 17.26
N HIS A 64 -14.80 -15.67 16.86
CA HIS A 64 -15.89 -16.60 16.59
C HIS A 64 -16.07 -16.76 15.08
N PRO A 65 -16.07 -17.99 14.54
CA PRO A 65 -16.15 -18.22 13.09
C PRO A 65 -17.39 -17.61 12.41
N GLU A 66 -18.50 -17.48 13.13
CA GLU A 66 -19.78 -17.00 12.58
C GLU A 66 -19.86 -15.47 12.46
N ARG A 67 -18.95 -14.74 13.11
CA ARG A 67 -19.00 -13.28 13.22
C ARG A 67 -18.11 -12.60 12.18
N ARG A 68 -18.50 -11.39 11.79
CA ARG A 68 -17.67 -10.49 10.98
C ARG A 68 -16.91 -9.54 11.91
N TYR A 69 -15.69 -9.19 11.53
CA TYR A 69 -14.81 -8.37 12.36
C TYR A 69 -14.25 -7.19 11.59
N VAL A 70 -14.13 -6.06 12.26
CA VAL A 70 -13.33 -4.90 11.83
C VAL A 70 -12.15 -4.75 12.77
N LEU A 71 -10.96 -4.76 12.20
CA LEU A 71 -9.71 -4.55 12.91
C LEU A 71 -9.39 -3.06 12.92
N HIS A 72 -9.57 -2.40 14.07
CA HIS A 72 -9.19 -1.01 14.27
C HIS A 72 -7.69 -0.92 14.56
N PHE A 73 -6.93 -0.72 13.50
CA PHE A 73 -5.47 -0.69 13.51
C PHE A 73 -4.93 0.68 13.93
N THR A 74 -4.10 0.67 14.97
CA THR A 74 -3.32 1.83 15.41
C THR A 74 -1.83 1.51 15.47
N ASN A 75 -1.45 0.45 16.19
CA ASN A 75 -0.05 0.05 16.38
C ASN A 75 0.27 -1.38 15.87
N GLY A 76 -0.75 -2.21 15.67
CA GLY A 76 -0.63 -3.58 15.18
C GLY A 76 -0.38 -4.65 16.25
N ASP A 77 -0.33 -4.32 17.54
CA ASP A 77 0.03 -5.29 18.60
C ASP A 77 -1.03 -6.37 18.78
N VAL A 78 -2.31 -6.05 18.60
CA VAL A 78 -3.44 -6.96 18.79
C VAL A 78 -4.05 -7.30 17.45
N THR A 79 -4.28 -6.29 16.62
CA THR A 79 -4.92 -6.42 15.31
C THR A 79 -4.14 -7.30 14.34
N LEU A 80 -2.80 -7.30 14.36
CA LEU A 80 -2.03 -8.21 13.49
C LEU A 80 -2.12 -9.68 13.94
N ARG A 81 -2.29 -9.95 15.24
CA ARG A 81 -2.50 -11.31 15.74
C ARG A 81 -3.89 -11.79 15.34
N ALA A 82 -4.92 -10.96 15.56
CA ALA A 82 -6.28 -11.24 15.14
C ALA A 82 -6.37 -11.43 13.61
N PHE A 83 -5.66 -10.61 12.84
CA PHE A 83 -5.55 -10.76 11.39
C PHE A 83 -5.02 -12.12 10.98
N LYS A 84 -3.93 -12.60 11.58
CA LYS A 84 -3.34 -13.91 11.26
C LYS A 84 -4.33 -15.04 11.53
N GLU A 85 -5.07 -14.98 12.63
CA GLU A 85 -6.10 -15.97 12.95
C GLU A 85 -7.25 -15.94 11.94
N LEU A 86 -7.77 -14.75 11.59
CA LEU A 86 -8.81 -14.59 10.57
C LEU A 86 -8.34 -15.02 9.18
N PHE A 87 -7.06 -14.76 8.86
CA PHE A 87 -6.41 -15.15 7.61
C PHE A 87 -6.34 -16.68 7.48
N LEU A 88 -5.97 -17.39 8.55
CA LEU A 88 -5.94 -18.86 8.57
C LEU A 88 -7.35 -19.46 8.43
N LEU A 89 -8.38 -18.77 8.90
CA LEU A 89 -9.78 -19.16 8.71
C LEU A 89 -10.34 -18.83 7.33
N ASN A 90 -9.52 -18.26 6.42
CA ASN A 90 -9.92 -17.79 5.10
C ASN A 90 -11.17 -16.88 5.12
N LYS A 91 -11.26 -16.03 6.15
CA LYS A 91 -12.35 -15.07 6.32
C LYS A 91 -12.00 -13.74 5.67
N GLU A 92 -13.04 -13.03 5.23
CA GLU A 92 -12.91 -11.63 4.85
C GLU A 92 -12.44 -10.82 6.06
N VAL A 93 -11.37 -10.03 5.88
CA VAL A 93 -10.85 -9.13 6.92
C VAL A 93 -11.08 -7.68 6.51
N LEU A 94 -11.74 -6.94 7.40
CA LEU A 94 -11.91 -5.50 7.31
C LEU A 94 -10.93 -4.82 8.27
N PHE A 95 -10.19 -3.84 7.79
CA PHE A 95 -9.37 -2.95 8.61
C PHE A 95 -9.95 -1.55 8.59
N TYR A 96 -10.05 -0.93 9.76
CA TYR A 96 -10.13 0.53 9.87
C TYR A 96 -8.76 1.04 10.32
N VAL A 97 -8.18 1.95 9.53
CA VAL A 97 -6.76 2.33 9.66
C VAL A 97 -6.65 3.83 9.92
N ALA A 98 -6.19 4.20 11.12
CA ALA A 98 -5.99 5.60 11.47
C ALA A 98 -4.71 6.19 10.84
N ASN A 99 -3.64 5.38 10.70
CA ASN A 99 -2.39 5.78 10.05
C ASN A 99 -2.01 4.77 8.96
N PHE A 100 -2.26 5.17 7.71
CA PHE A 100 -2.08 4.29 6.55
C PHE A 100 -0.61 3.96 6.25
N GLU A 101 0.29 4.92 6.43
CA GLU A 101 1.73 4.71 6.18
C GLU A 101 2.31 3.68 7.15
N PHE A 102 1.97 3.82 8.44
CA PHE A 102 2.40 2.87 9.46
C PHE A 102 1.81 1.48 9.24
N PHE A 103 0.53 1.42 8.83
CA PHE A 103 -0.13 0.18 8.45
C PHE A 103 0.59 -0.52 7.28
N LEU A 104 0.90 0.18 6.20
CA LEU A 104 1.62 -0.39 5.06
C LEU A 104 2.99 -0.94 5.46
N CYS A 105 3.70 -0.23 6.35
CA CYS A 105 4.99 -0.69 6.87
C CYS A 105 4.85 -2.01 7.62
N LYS A 106 3.86 -2.14 8.51
CA LYS A 106 3.59 -3.36 9.28
C LYS A 106 3.06 -4.50 8.41
N MET A 107 2.27 -4.18 7.39
CA MET A 107 1.71 -5.14 6.44
C MET A 107 2.68 -5.52 5.31
N SER A 108 3.92 -5.02 5.34
CA SER A 108 4.94 -5.32 4.34
C SER A 108 5.34 -6.79 4.25
N LEU A 109 4.96 -7.63 5.22
CA LEU A 109 5.13 -9.09 5.16
C LEU A 109 4.03 -9.79 4.33
N PHE A 110 2.93 -9.10 4.06
CA PHE A 110 1.77 -9.60 3.32
C PHE A 110 1.67 -8.97 1.92
N LYS A 111 2.83 -8.75 1.25
CA LYS A 111 2.90 -8.06 -0.07
C LYS A 111 2.08 -8.70 -1.18
N HIS A 112 1.72 -9.97 -1.01
CA HIS A 112 0.93 -10.74 -1.97
C HIS A 112 -0.58 -10.53 -1.82
N CYS A 113 -1.03 -9.88 -0.75
CA CYS A 113 -2.42 -9.51 -0.56
C CYS A 113 -2.77 -8.25 -1.37
N ARG A 114 -4.01 -8.18 -1.85
CA ARG A 114 -4.54 -6.99 -2.53
C ARG A 114 -5.33 -6.15 -1.54
N PHE A 115 -5.19 -4.83 -1.61
CA PHE A 115 -6.00 -3.92 -0.79
C PHE A 115 -7.19 -3.39 -1.60
N GLU A 116 -8.37 -3.41 -1.00
CA GLU A 116 -9.61 -2.82 -1.54
C GLU A 116 -10.18 -1.85 -0.53
N PHE A 117 -10.57 -0.65 -0.94
CA PHE A 117 -11.18 0.33 -0.04
C PHE A 117 -12.70 0.23 -0.12
N VAL A 118 -13.35 0.11 1.04
CA VAL A 118 -14.80 -0.03 1.14
C VAL A 118 -15.35 1.13 1.97
N ARG A 119 -16.28 1.89 1.39
CA ARG A 119 -16.98 2.96 2.11
C ARG A 119 -18.23 2.40 2.78
N TYR A 120 -18.35 2.64 4.07
CA TYR A 120 -19.57 2.43 4.84
C TYR A 120 -20.15 3.78 5.25
N PRO A 121 -21.49 3.93 5.25
CA PRO A 121 -22.13 5.14 5.77
C PRO A 121 -21.78 5.23 7.26
N ASP A 122 -21.13 6.33 7.62
CA ASP A 122 -20.82 6.63 9.01
C ASP A 122 -21.90 7.59 9.52
N ASP A 123 -22.86 7.05 10.30
CA ASP A 123 -23.92 7.85 10.94
C ASP A 123 -23.37 8.70 12.10
N THR A 124 -22.10 8.53 12.46
CA THR A 124 -21.45 9.34 13.47
C THR A 124 -21.24 10.75 12.92
N ARG A 125 -22.05 11.71 13.39
CA ARG A 125 -21.83 13.14 13.13
C ARG A 125 -20.46 13.53 13.68
N ASP A 126 -19.46 13.61 12.81
CA ASP A 126 -18.16 14.17 13.15
C ASP A 126 -18.31 15.69 13.31
N GLU A 127 -18.31 16.17 14.56
CA GLU A 127 -18.41 17.60 14.89
C GLU A 127 -17.35 18.45 14.17
N ARG A 128 -16.18 17.86 13.91
CA ARG A 128 -15.08 18.49 13.20
C ARG A 128 -15.44 18.66 11.72
N VAL A 129 -15.99 17.62 11.08
CA VAL A 129 -16.50 17.71 9.70
C VAL A 129 -17.60 18.76 9.61
N GLU A 130 -18.55 18.77 10.55
CA GLU A 130 -19.66 19.72 10.54
C GLU A 130 -19.18 21.17 10.75
N ASN A 131 -18.15 21.37 11.58
CA ASN A 131 -17.52 22.69 11.73
C ASN A 131 -16.90 23.19 10.42
N TYR A 132 -16.20 22.31 9.68
CA TYR A 132 -15.66 22.65 8.35
C TYR A 132 -16.77 22.97 7.34
N ARG A 133 -17.87 22.18 7.33
CA ARG A 133 -19.05 22.48 6.51
C ARG A 133 -19.62 23.86 6.82
N ASN A 134 -19.69 24.24 8.08
CA ASN A 134 -20.19 25.54 8.52
C ASN A 134 -19.25 26.69 8.09
N ILE A 135 -17.94 26.49 8.16
CA ILE A 135 -16.95 27.46 7.66
C ILE A 135 -17.11 27.66 6.15
N GLU A 136 -17.21 26.59 5.36
CA GLU A 136 -17.39 26.68 3.91
C GLU A 136 -18.70 27.39 3.52
N LYS A 137 -19.80 27.07 4.20
CA LYS A 137 -21.09 27.76 4.01
C LYS A 137 -20.98 29.27 4.27
N ARG A 138 -20.22 29.67 5.30
CA ARG A 138 -19.99 31.08 5.64
C ARG A 138 -19.14 31.81 4.60
N LEU A 139 -18.17 31.14 3.98
CA LEU A 139 -17.24 31.75 3.02
C LEU A 139 -17.80 31.82 1.59
N GLY A 140 -18.51 30.79 1.14
CA GLY A 140 -18.92 30.66 -0.27
C GLY A 140 -20.42 30.80 -0.54
N GLY A 141 -21.26 30.92 0.49
CA GLY A 141 -22.73 30.98 0.37
C GLY A 141 -23.39 29.67 -0.10
N LYS A 142 -22.66 28.79 -0.79
CA LYS A 142 -23.03 27.41 -1.13
C LYS A 142 -22.01 26.43 -0.57
N TYR A 143 -22.51 25.32 -0.05
CA TYR A 143 -21.67 24.20 0.35
C TYR A 143 -21.09 23.53 -0.90
N THR A 144 -19.79 23.68 -1.10
CA THR A 144 -19.00 22.85 -2.01
C THR A 144 -18.22 21.90 -1.11
N SER A 145 -18.53 20.61 -1.06
CA SER A 145 -17.93 19.61 -0.16
C SER A 145 -16.40 19.45 -0.23
N ARG A 146 -15.72 20.30 -0.99
CA ARG A 146 -14.32 20.22 -1.39
C ARG A 146 -13.34 20.33 -0.22
N GLY A 147 -13.52 21.25 0.72
CA GLY A 147 -12.62 21.41 1.87
C GLY A 147 -12.77 20.28 2.87
N VAL A 148 -13.99 19.77 3.05
CA VAL A 148 -14.23 18.54 3.81
C VAL A 148 -13.58 17.34 3.14
N GLU A 149 -13.78 17.17 1.83
CA GLU A 149 -13.14 16.09 1.07
C GLU A 149 -11.61 16.15 1.15
N LEU A 150 -11.00 17.31 0.94
CA LEU A 150 -9.54 17.46 1.00
C LEU A 150 -8.97 17.23 2.42
N SER A 151 -9.73 17.55 3.47
CA SER A 151 -9.24 17.47 4.86
C SER A 151 -9.51 16.13 5.52
N PHE A 152 -10.60 15.45 5.14
CA PHE A 152 -11.08 14.23 5.80
C PHE A 152 -11.13 13.01 4.88
N ALA A 153 -11.07 13.20 3.57
CA ALA A 153 -11.01 12.12 2.59
C ALA A 153 -10.01 12.44 1.45
N PRO A 154 -8.75 12.81 1.77
CA PRO A 154 -7.79 13.18 0.74
C PRO A 154 -7.53 12.02 -0.20
N ASP A 155 -7.51 12.30 -1.51
CA ASP A 155 -7.00 11.34 -2.48
C ASP A 155 -5.46 11.28 -2.35
N VAL A 156 -5.01 10.42 -1.44
CA VAL A 156 -3.58 10.22 -1.13
C VAL A 156 -2.79 9.89 -2.39
N PHE A 157 -3.36 9.12 -3.33
CA PHE A 157 -2.67 8.78 -4.57
C PHE A 157 -2.60 9.96 -5.53
N ALA A 158 -3.65 10.77 -5.66
CA ALA A 158 -3.55 12.03 -6.40
C ALA A 158 -2.49 12.96 -5.79
N SER A 159 -2.43 13.06 -4.46
CA SER A 159 -1.39 13.83 -3.76
C SER A 159 0.01 13.30 -4.08
N ILE A 160 0.25 12.00 -3.93
CA ILE A 160 1.56 11.40 -4.24
C ILE A 160 1.93 11.55 -5.73
N ARG A 161 0.98 11.35 -6.64
CA ARG A 161 1.21 11.55 -8.08
C ARG A 161 1.61 13.00 -8.37
N SER A 162 0.90 13.95 -7.79
CA SER A 162 1.19 15.37 -7.99
C SER A 162 2.51 15.80 -7.34
N SER A 163 2.92 15.19 -6.21
CA SER A 163 4.21 15.47 -5.59
C SER A 163 5.38 14.88 -6.39
N LEU A 164 5.20 13.74 -7.04
CA LEU A 164 6.18 13.19 -7.99
C LEU A 164 6.30 14.00 -9.28
N LEU A 165 5.23 14.68 -9.71
CA LEU A 165 5.27 15.55 -10.89
C LEU A 165 5.83 16.95 -10.55
N ASN A 166 5.42 17.50 -9.42
CA ASN A 166 5.71 18.88 -9.02
C ASN A 166 6.17 18.92 -7.56
N PRO A 167 7.38 18.41 -7.23
CA PRO A 167 7.86 18.32 -5.86
C PRO A 167 8.00 19.70 -5.19
N GLU A 168 8.25 20.75 -5.98
CA GLU A 168 8.34 22.13 -5.49
C GLU A 168 7.02 22.65 -4.88
N LEU A 169 5.87 22.19 -5.37
CA LEU A 169 4.56 22.52 -4.78
C LEU A 169 4.40 21.93 -3.37
N TYR A 170 5.23 20.94 -3.03
CA TYR A 170 5.28 20.25 -1.74
C TYR A 170 6.52 20.64 -0.93
N LEU A 171 7.19 21.74 -1.31
CA LEU A 171 8.41 22.22 -0.66
C LEU A 171 9.50 21.15 -0.57
N SER A 172 9.52 20.22 -1.52
CA SER A 172 10.44 19.09 -1.59
C SER A 172 11.32 19.19 -2.81
N LYS A 173 12.57 18.73 -2.69
CA LYS A 173 13.48 18.61 -3.84
C LYS A 173 13.19 17.32 -4.59
N GLY A 174 13.24 17.37 -5.92
CA GLY A 174 13.14 16.19 -6.77
C GLY A 174 14.21 15.14 -6.43
N ASN A 175 13.83 13.87 -6.46
CA ASN A 175 14.73 12.73 -6.23
C ASN A 175 14.60 11.70 -7.37
N LEU A 176 15.29 10.56 -7.24
CA LEU A 176 15.29 9.53 -8.29
C LEU A 176 13.88 8.94 -8.55
N SER A 177 13.01 8.85 -7.53
CA SER A 177 11.60 8.48 -7.76
C SER A 177 10.88 9.51 -8.62
N THR A 178 11.12 10.80 -8.38
CA THR A 178 10.57 11.90 -9.18
C THR A 178 11.01 11.77 -10.63
N VAL A 179 12.29 11.48 -10.88
CA VAL A 179 12.86 11.30 -12.23
C VAL A 179 12.25 10.08 -12.91
N ILE A 180 12.31 8.90 -12.28
CA ILE A 180 11.75 7.65 -12.83
C ILE A 180 10.27 7.84 -13.16
N TYR A 181 9.51 8.44 -12.25
CA TYR A 181 8.10 8.70 -12.48
C TYR A 181 7.89 9.67 -13.64
N LYS A 182 8.69 10.75 -13.76
CA LYS A 182 8.65 11.71 -14.86
C LYS A 182 8.99 11.10 -16.23
N GLU A 183 9.92 10.17 -16.30
CA GLU A 183 10.29 9.49 -17.57
C GLU A 183 9.20 8.53 -18.07
N LEU A 184 8.38 7.98 -17.17
CA LEU A 184 7.29 7.06 -17.50
C LEU A 184 6.03 7.74 -18.10
N THR A 185 6.22 8.71 -18.99
CA THR A 185 5.14 9.26 -19.83
C THR A 185 4.64 8.24 -20.86
N ARG A 186 5.50 7.27 -21.22
CA ARG A 186 5.22 6.15 -22.11
C ARG A 186 5.65 4.83 -21.48
N ARG A 187 5.27 3.71 -22.10
CA ARG A 187 5.72 2.38 -21.68
C ARG A 187 7.21 2.22 -22.01
N LEU A 188 8.02 1.84 -21.03
CA LEU A 188 9.47 1.68 -21.18
C LEU A 188 9.94 0.35 -20.60
N GLY A 189 10.93 -0.27 -21.27
CA GLY A 189 11.67 -1.38 -20.70
C GLY A 189 12.60 -0.93 -19.57
N TYR A 190 13.07 -1.88 -18.77
CA TYR A 190 13.96 -1.59 -17.64
C TYR A 190 15.23 -0.83 -18.07
N GLU A 191 15.95 -1.33 -19.08
CA GLU A 191 17.21 -0.74 -19.54
C GLU A 191 17.04 0.67 -20.12
N ASP A 192 15.99 0.88 -20.92
CA ASP A 192 15.69 2.20 -21.49
C ASP A 192 15.33 3.22 -20.41
N LEU A 193 14.52 2.81 -19.42
CA LEU A 193 14.13 3.65 -18.30
C LEU A 193 15.35 4.01 -17.43
N LYS A 194 16.22 3.04 -17.17
CA LYS A 194 17.44 3.22 -16.39
C LYS A 194 18.41 4.20 -17.07
N ARG A 195 18.60 4.06 -18.38
CA ARG A 195 19.41 5.00 -19.18
C ARG A 195 18.86 6.42 -19.09
N LEU A 196 17.56 6.61 -19.33
CA LEU A 196 16.92 7.94 -19.26
C LEU A 196 17.03 8.57 -17.86
N ALA A 197 16.85 7.77 -16.81
CA ALA A 197 17.00 8.24 -15.44
C ALA A 197 18.45 8.65 -15.14
N LYS A 198 19.44 7.91 -15.65
CA LYS A 198 20.86 8.23 -15.50
C LYS A 198 21.21 9.55 -16.19
N ASP A 199 20.74 9.72 -17.42
CA ASP A 199 20.94 10.94 -18.22
C ASP A 199 20.32 12.17 -17.53
N ALA A 200 19.12 12.03 -16.97
CA ALA A 200 18.40 13.12 -16.29
C ALA A 200 19.05 13.55 -14.96
N VAL A 201 19.70 12.63 -14.24
CA VAL A 201 20.37 12.94 -12.97
C VAL A 201 21.80 13.47 -13.20
N GLY A 202 22.38 13.24 -14.38
CA GLY A 202 23.70 13.77 -14.76
C GLY A 202 24.83 13.33 -13.83
N THR A 203 24.72 12.15 -13.19
CA THR A 203 25.54 11.79 -12.03
C THR A 203 26.94 11.29 -12.39
N SER A 204 27.94 11.72 -11.62
CA SER A 204 29.32 11.21 -11.60
C SER A 204 29.51 10.01 -10.64
N LYS A 205 28.41 9.38 -10.22
CA LYS A 205 28.45 8.22 -9.29
C LYS A 205 29.01 7.00 -10.01
N GLU A 206 29.71 6.14 -9.26
CA GLU A 206 30.07 4.80 -9.73
C GLU A 206 28.81 4.05 -10.19
N GLU A 207 28.95 3.30 -11.29
CA GLU A 207 27.82 2.71 -12.02
C GLU A 207 27.01 1.74 -11.14
N GLU A 208 27.68 0.92 -10.34
CA GLU A 208 27.02 -0.03 -9.43
C GLU A 208 26.17 0.67 -8.36
N ALA A 209 26.65 1.78 -7.80
CA ALA A 209 25.92 2.53 -6.78
C ALA A 209 24.66 3.20 -7.34
N PHE A 210 24.70 3.66 -8.59
CA PHE A 210 23.51 4.19 -9.27
C PHE A 210 22.49 3.07 -9.51
N ASP A 211 22.96 1.91 -9.94
CA ASP A 211 22.12 0.77 -10.28
C ASP A 211 21.31 0.27 -9.09
N GLU A 212 21.95 0.15 -7.92
CA GLU A 212 21.27 -0.23 -6.68
C GLU A 212 20.22 0.81 -6.24
N ASP A 213 20.58 2.10 -6.31
CA ASP A 213 19.65 3.20 -6.00
C ASP A 213 18.45 3.19 -6.95
N PHE A 214 18.68 3.05 -8.26
CA PHE A 214 17.62 2.96 -9.26
C PHE A 214 16.65 1.81 -8.97
N ASP A 215 17.20 0.63 -8.71
CA ASP A 215 16.42 -0.56 -8.39
C ASP A 215 15.54 -0.36 -7.16
N LYS A 216 16.09 0.23 -6.11
CA LYS A 216 15.37 0.53 -4.87
C LYS A 216 14.22 1.50 -5.13
N HIS A 217 14.46 2.57 -5.87
CA HIS A 217 13.45 3.58 -6.18
C HIS A 217 12.34 3.02 -7.09
N LEU A 218 12.69 2.27 -8.13
CA LEU A 218 11.71 1.62 -9.02
C LEU A 218 10.84 0.61 -8.26
N LYS A 219 11.45 -0.25 -7.43
CA LYS A 219 10.71 -1.21 -6.60
C LYS A 219 9.74 -0.52 -5.64
N SER A 220 10.13 0.62 -5.06
CA SER A 220 9.26 1.42 -4.21
C SER A 220 8.03 1.97 -4.98
N LEU A 221 8.25 2.50 -6.18
CA LEU A 221 7.17 3.02 -7.04
C LEU A 221 6.21 1.91 -7.51
N VAL A 222 6.72 0.71 -7.75
CA VAL A 222 5.89 -0.46 -8.08
C VAL A 222 5.11 -0.95 -6.86
N PHE A 223 5.77 -1.04 -5.71
CA PHE A 223 5.15 -1.47 -4.45
C PHE A 223 4.02 -0.54 -4.01
N THR A 224 4.22 0.78 -4.16
CA THR A 224 3.19 1.79 -3.86
C THR A 224 2.06 1.82 -4.89
N GLY A 225 2.17 1.08 -6.00
CA GLY A 225 1.14 1.00 -7.04
C GLY A 225 1.09 2.21 -7.98
N LEU A 226 2.07 3.11 -7.92
CA LEU A 226 2.18 4.29 -8.79
C LEU A 226 2.72 3.93 -10.17
N VAL A 227 3.53 2.88 -10.24
CA VAL A 227 4.07 2.30 -11.48
C VAL A 227 3.62 0.85 -11.58
N LYS A 228 3.23 0.42 -12.78
CA LYS A 228 2.92 -0.99 -13.07
C LYS A 228 3.81 -1.54 -14.17
N MET A 229 4.04 -2.85 -14.08
CA MET A 229 4.73 -3.61 -15.11
C MET A 229 3.70 -4.47 -15.86
N LYS A 230 3.71 -4.40 -17.19
CA LYS A 230 2.91 -5.25 -18.07
C LYS A 230 3.76 -5.63 -19.28
N ASP A 231 3.85 -6.92 -19.60
CA ASP A 231 4.61 -7.43 -20.74
C ASP A 231 6.10 -7.00 -20.72
N GLY A 232 6.70 -6.92 -19.53
CA GLY A 232 8.08 -6.46 -19.34
C GLY A 232 8.28 -4.94 -19.44
N LEU A 233 7.19 -4.18 -19.63
CA LEU A 233 7.23 -2.72 -19.76
C LEU A 233 6.61 -2.02 -18.55
N PHE A 234 7.31 -1.01 -18.04
CA PHE A 234 6.86 -0.15 -16.95
C PHE A 234 6.03 1.02 -17.48
N HIS A 235 5.00 1.42 -16.73
CA HIS A 235 4.17 2.59 -17.02
C HIS A 235 3.56 3.18 -15.76
N ARG A 236 3.24 4.48 -15.78
CA ARG A 236 2.45 5.12 -14.72
C ARG A 236 1.08 4.48 -14.62
N TRP A 237 0.62 4.30 -13.39
CA TRP A 237 -0.73 3.88 -13.12
C TRP A 237 -1.67 5.10 -13.05
N SER A 238 -2.52 5.23 -14.07
CA SER A 238 -3.64 6.17 -14.10
C SER A 238 -4.93 5.41 -13.86
N CYS A 239 -5.28 5.20 -12.60
CA CYS A 239 -6.68 5.11 -12.21
C CYS A 239 -7.25 6.52 -12.08
#